data_AF-A0A7W8XW26-F1
#
_entry.id   AF-A0A7W8XW26-F1
#
_cell.length_a   1.000
_cell.length_b   1.000
_cell.length_c   1.000
_cell.angle_alpha   90.00
_cell.angle_beta   90.00
_cell.angle_gamma   90.00
#
_symmetry.space_group_name_H-M   'P 1'
#
loop_
_entity.id
_entity.type
_entity.pdbx_description
1 polymer ?
#
loop_
_entity_poly.entity_id
_entity_poly.type
_entity_poly.pdbx_seq_one_letter_code
_entity_poly.pdbx_strand_id
1 'polypeptide(L)'
;MFVYSECSVSRLLKIHSCIFNVNMYVVANRQEKAMSDLEVDKNLSNASGIIRQAAENPAKRPDMRSFFDPATFTVSHVVRDPSSKACAIIDSVLDFDPASGRTMNTSSRALIDYAKSESLEVQWLLETHAHADHLSAAPLLQAELGGQLAIGREIIRVQEVFGKIFNAGTEFQRDGSQFDQLFQDGDRFKIGNLEATVLHVPGHTPACLAYVIGDAVFPGDTLFMPDYGTARCDFPGGDARTLYRSIRRLTQLPDEARMFMCHDYKAPGRDDYAWETTVGAQRNGNIHAREGVTEDEFVKMRNERDATLAMPKLILPSVQVNMRGGKLPPAEDNGVQYLKIPVNML
;
A
#
# COMPACT_ATOMS: atom_id res chain seq x y z
N MET A 1 72.61 -44.46 29.40
CA MET A 1 72.30 -43.22 30.13
C MET A 1 71.30 -42.47 29.28
N PHE A 2 70.05 -42.39 29.76
CA PHE A 2 68.94 -41.43 29.53
C PHE A 2 68.73 -40.81 28.12
N VAL A 3 67.54 -40.59 27.55
CA VAL A 3 66.11 -40.81 27.86
C VAL A 3 65.30 -40.48 26.57
N TYR A 4 64.14 -41.11 26.40
CA TYR A 4 63.12 -40.86 25.37
C TYR A 4 62.60 -39.41 25.32
N SER A 5 62.20 -38.94 24.13
CA SER A 5 61.14 -37.92 23.98
C SER A 5 60.45 -38.05 22.62
N GLU A 6 59.33 -38.79 22.62
CA GLU A 6 58.26 -38.66 21.64
C GLU A 6 57.55 -37.32 21.86
N CYS A 7 57.58 -36.40 20.89
CA CYS A 7 56.56 -35.34 20.80
C CYS A 7 56.62 -34.60 19.46
N SER A 8 55.92 -35.08 18.41
CA SER A 8 55.57 -34.16 17.31
C SER A 8 54.28 -34.45 16.54
N VAL A 9 53.56 -35.54 16.82
CA VAL A 9 52.31 -35.86 16.07
C VAL A 9 51.04 -35.34 16.77
N SER A 10 51.11 -34.97 18.06
CA SER A 10 49.95 -34.50 18.84
C SER A 10 49.54 -33.04 18.57
N ARG A 11 50.46 -32.19 18.07
CA ARG A 11 50.18 -30.75 17.88
C ARG A 11 49.43 -30.43 16.57
N LEU A 12 49.63 -31.20 15.50
CA LEU A 12 48.93 -30.96 14.23
C LEU A 12 47.47 -31.43 14.25
N LEU A 13 47.13 -32.52 14.96
CA LEU A 13 45.74 -32.97 15.11
C LEU A 13 44.90 -32.03 15.99
N LYS A 14 45.49 -31.39 17.02
CA LYS A 14 44.78 -30.43 17.87
C LYS A 14 44.43 -29.12 17.15
N ILE A 15 45.27 -28.67 16.21
CA ILE A 15 44.99 -27.45 15.44
C ILE A 15 43.90 -27.71 14.38
N HIS A 16 43.90 -28.89 13.73
CA HIS A 16 42.82 -29.26 12.80
C HIS A 16 41.46 -29.45 13.51
N SER A 17 41.44 -30.02 14.72
CA SER A 17 40.21 -30.16 15.52
C SER A 17 39.66 -28.83 16.02
N CYS A 18 40.52 -27.87 16.40
CA CYS A 18 40.08 -26.52 16.78
C CYS A 18 39.55 -25.72 15.57
N ILE A 19 40.17 -25.83 14.39
CA ILE A 19 39.69 -25.11 13.19
C ILE A 19 38.37 -25.71 12.69
N PHE A 20 38.19 -27.03 12.74
CA PHE A 20 36.91 -27.68 12.40
C PHE A 20 35.80 -27.29 13.38
N ASN A 21 36.07 -27.26 14.69
CA ASN A 21 35.08 -26.86 15.69
C ASN A 21 34.71 -25.37 15.60
N VAL A 22 35.67 -24.48 15.32
CA VAL A 22 35.37 -23.05 15.12
C VAL A 22 34.59 -22.83 13.82
N ASN A 23 34.88 -23.57 12.74
CA ASN A 23 34.08 -23.50 11.52
C ASN A 23 32.67 -24.05 11.71
N MET A 24 32.49 -25.14 12.46
CA MET A 24 31.16 -25.66 12.80
C MET A 24 30.37 -24.70 13.68
N TYR A 25 31.00 -24.07 14.68
CA TYR A 25 30.35 -23.06 15.51
C TYR A 25 30.02 -21.77 14.75
N VAL A 26 30.86 -21.35 13.80
CA VAL A 26 30.58 -20.17 12.95
C VAL A 26 29.51 -20.48 11.90
N VAL A 27 29.45 -21.69 11.36
CA VAL A 27 28.38 -22.13 10.44
C VAL A 27 27.07 -22.37 11.19
N ALA A 28 27.10 -22.95 12.39
CA ALA A 28 25.94 -23.10 13.26
C ALA A 28 25.43 -21.74 13.75
N ASN A 29 26.30 -20.80 14.16
CA ASN A 29 25.89 -19.43 14.47
C ASN A 29 25.43 -18.64 13.24
N ARG A 30 25.93 -18.93 12.03
CA ARG A 30 25.39 -18.33 10.79
C ARG A 30 24.06 -18.95 10.38
N GLN A 31 23.83 -20.23 10.66
CA GLN A 31 22.53 -20.88 10.45
C GLN A 31 21.53 -20.51 11.53
N GLU A 32 21.93 -20.36 12.80
CA GLU A 32 21.09 -19.82 13.88
C GLU A 32 20.82 -18.33 13.68
N LYS A 33 21.77 -17.56 13.14
CA LYS A 33 21.54 -16.16 12.74
C LYS A 33 20.67 -16.05 11.48
N ALA A 34 20.86 -16.92 10.49
CA ALA A 34 19.98 -17.00 9.31
C ALA A 34 18.59 -17.59 9.63
N MET A 35 18.47 -18.43 10.67
CA MET A 35 17.20 -18.92 11.21
C MET A 35 16.55 -17.92 12.17
N SER A 36 17.32 -17.05 12.84
CA SER A 36 16.79 -15.91 13.59
C SER A 36 16.35 -14.76 12.70
N ASP A 37 16.87 -14.69 11.47
CA ASP A 37 16.49 -13.72 10.43
C ASP A 37 15.19 -14.12 9.67
N LEU A 38 14.63 -15.29 9.96
CA LEU A 38 13.25 -15.66 9.64
C LEU A 38 12.39 -15.51 10.91
N GLU A 39 12.33 -14.30 11.44
CA GLU A 39 11.16 -13.91 12.21
C GLU A 39 9.98 -14.07 11.24
N VAL A 40 9.23 -15.17 11.39
CA VAL A 40 8.08 -15.45 10.53
C VAL A 40 7.18 -14.23 10.61
N ASP A 41 7.06 -13.49 9.51
CA ASP A 41 6.15 -12.37 9.40
C ASP A 41 4.74 -12.91 9.63
N LYS A 42 4.29 -12.80 10.88
CA LYS A 42 3.04 -13.37 11.36
C LYS A 42 1.86 -12.72 10.65
N ASN A 43 1.97 -11.44 10.31
CA ASN A 43 0.93 -10.67 9.64
C ASN A 43 0.78 -11.15 8.19
N LEU A 44 1.90 -11.33 7.48
CA LEU A 44 1.91 -11.92 6.15
C LEU A 44 1.43 -13.37 6.14
N SER A 45 1.80 -14.15 7.16
CA SER A 45 1.34 -15.53 7.33
C SER A 45 -0.18 -15.59 7.55
N ASN A 46 -0.73 -14.66 8.33
CA ASN A 46 -2.17 -14.53 8.54
C ASN A 46 -2.89 -14.13 7.25
N ALA A 47 -2.38 -13.12 6.53
CA ALA A 47 -2.91 -12.70 5.23
C ALA A 47 -2.94 -13.86 4.23
N SER A 48 -1.85 -14.63 4.16
CA SER A 48 -1.78 -15.85 3.34
C SER A 48 -2.82 -16.90 3.75
N GLY A 49 -3.09 -17.01 5.05
CA GLY A 49 -4.15 -17.88 5.59
C GLY A 49 -5.56 -17.46 5.15
N ILE A 50 -5.85 -16.15 5.14
CA ILE A 50 -7.13 -15.61 4.64
C ILE A 50 -7.31 -15.96 3.15
N ILE A 51 -6.27 -15.73 2.34
CA ILE A 51 -6.28 -16.02 0.90
C ILE A 51 -6.51 -17.50 0.64
N ARG A 52 -5.78 -18.41 1.30
CA ARG A 52 -5.94 -19.86 1.11
C ARG A 52 -7.36 -20.33 1.47
N GLN A 53 -7.92 -19.81 2.57
CA GLN A 53 -9.30 -20.13 2.94
C GLN A 53 -10.32 -19.64 1.91
N ALA A 54 -10.08 -18.48 1.29
CA ALA A 54 -10.92 -17.97 0.21
C ALA A 54 -10.73 -18.75 -1.10
N ALA A 55 -9.52 -19.26 -1.37
CA ALA A 55 -9.27 -20.15 -2.48
C ALA A 55 -10.08 -21.46 -2.36
N GLU A 56 -10.21 -22.02 -1.15
CA GLU A 56 -10.96 -23.25 -0.89
C GLU A 56 -12.48 -23.06 -0.81
N ASN A 57 -12.95 -21.85 -0.49
CA ASN A 57 -14.38 -21.56 -0.31
C ASN A 57 -14.81 -20.29 -1.06
N PRO A 58 -15.56 -20.41 -2.18
CA PRO A 58 -16.06 -19.27 -2.94
C PRO A 58 -16.89 -18.27 -2.11
N ALA A 59 -17.57 -18.70 -1.04
CA ALA A 59 -18.34 -17.80 -0.17
C ALA A 59 -17.45 -16.84 0.64
N LYS A 60 -16.12 -17.05 0.65
CA LYS A 60 -15.12 -16.17 1.27
C LYS A 60 -14.40 -15.28 0.24
N ARG A 61 -14.79 -15.33 -1.03
CA ARG A 61 -14.23 -14.47 -2.09
C ARG A 61 -15.15 -13.26 -2.28
N PRO A 62 -14.64 -12.02 -2.20
CA PRO A 62 -15.47 -10.86 -2.44
C PRO A 62 -15.97 -10.77 -3.89
N ASP A 63 -17.21 -10.31 -4.03
CA ASP A 63 -17.75 -9.82 -5.29
C ASP A 63 -17.18 -8.42 -5.55
N MET A 64 -16.65 -8.23 -6.75
CA MET A 64 -15.89 -7.03 -7.12
C MET A 64 -16.61 -6.18 -8.16
N ARG A 65 -16.72 -4.88 -7.90
CA ARG A 65 -17.11 -3.88 -8.91
C ARG A 65 -16.12 -2.72 -8.88
N SER A 66 -15.56 -2.37 -10.02
CA SER A 66 -14.54 -1.31 -10.14
C SER A 66 -15.04 -0.16 -11.01
N PHE A 67 -14.60 1.04 -10.68
CA PHE A 67 -15.00 2.30 -11.31
C PHE A 67 -13.73 3.07 -11.66
N PHE A 68 -13.47 3.22 -12.96
CA PHE A 68 -12.30 3.91 -13.46
C PHE A 68 -12.61 5.38 -13.73
N ASP A 69 -11.83 6.28 -13.15
CA ASP A 69 -11.86 7.71 -13.48
C ASP A 69 -10.84 8.03 -14.58
N PRO A 70 -11.28 8.46 -15.78
CA PRO A 70 -10.36 8.79 -16.87
C PRO A 70 -9.57 10.09 -16.66
N ALA A 71 -9.94 10.94 -15.69
CA ALA A 71 -9.23 12.21 -15.46
C ALA A 71 -7.95 12.02 -14.63
N THR A 72 -7.99 11.14 -13.62
CA THR A 72 -6.87 10.85 -12.72
C THR A 72 -6.26 9.47 -12.95
N PHE A 73 -6.90 8.63 -13.77
CA PHE A 73 -6.55 7.22 -13.99
C PHE A 73 -6.71 6.34 -12.76
N THR A 74 -7.45 6.82 -11.75
CA THR A 74 -7.73 6.10 -10.50
C THR A 74 -8.81 5.05 -10.74
N VAL A 75 -8.69 3.92 -10.05
CA VAL A 75 -9.69 2.87 -10.02
C VAL A 75 -10.23 2.74 -8.59
N SER A 76 -11.47 3.16 -8.38
CA SER A 76 -12.17 2.93 -7.12
C SER A 76 -12.82 1.54 -7.12
N HIS A 77 -12.79 0.85 -5.99
CA HIS A 77 -13.33 -0.51 -5.89
C HIS A 77 -14.45 -0.61 -4.86
N VAL A 78 -15.53 -1.30 -5.21
CA VAL A 78 -16.54 -1.79 -4.28
C VAL A 78 -16.28 -3.28 -4.04
N VAL A 79 -16.05 -3.63 -2.78
CA VAL A 79 -15.74 -4.98 -2.31
C VAL A 79 -16.92 -5.47 -1.49
N ARG A 80 -17.70 -6.41 -2.02
CA ARG A 80 -18.93 -6.89 -1.39
C ARG A 80 -18.76 -8.31 -0.85
N ASP A 81 -19.28 -8.55 0.35
CA ASP A 81 -19.48 -9.90 0.89
C ASP A 81 -20.54 -10.65 0.05
N PRO A 82 -20.18 -11.77 -0.62
CA PRO A 82 -21.12 -12.49 -1.49
C PRO A 82 -22.31 -13.09 -0.70
N SER A 83 -22.16 -13.27 0.62
CA SER A 83 -23.18 -13.84 1.49
C SER A 83 -24.11 -12.80 2.12
N SER A 84 -23.86 -11.51 1.93
CA SER A 84 -24.65 -10.43 2.52
C SER A 84 -24.72 -9.18 1.63
N LYS A 85 -25.16 -8.06 2.23
CA LYS A 85 -25.16 -6.73 1.61
C LYS A 85 -24.01 -5.86 2.09
N ALA A 86 -23.22 -6.33 3.05
CA ALA A 86 -22.07 -5.59 3.56
C ALA A 86 -21.02 -5.37 2.46
N CYS A 87 -20.49 -4.16 2.37
CA CYS A 87 -19.42 -3.83 1.44
C CYS A 87 -18.43 -2.81 2.03
N ALA A 88 -17.28 -2.71 1.38
CA ALA A 88 -16.35 -1.60 1.51
C ALA A 88 -16.19 -0.88 0.17
N ILE A 89 -15.90 0.42 0.22
CA ILE A 89 -15.47 1.22 -0.93
C ILE A 89 -14.02 1.63 -0.70
N ILE A 90 -13.15 1.42 -1.69
CA ILE A 90 -11.71 1.68 -1.61
C ILE A 90 -11.33 2.77 -2.62
N ASP A 91 -10.55 3.75 -2.16
CA ASP A 91 -9.90 4.82 -2.95
C ASP A 91 -10.90 5.59 -3.86
N SER A 92 -11.86 6.27 -3.22
CA SER A 92 -12.96 6.96 -3.92
C SER A 92 -12.56 8.36 -4.44
N VAL A 93 -13.00 8.70 -5.65
CA VAL A 93 -12.66 9.98 -6.30
C VAL A 93 -13.74 11.06 -6.13
N LEU A 94 -13.32 12.23 -5.64
CA LEU A 94 -14.01 13.52 -5.78
C LEU A 94 -13.39 14.29 -6.95
N ASP A 95 -14.16 14.46 -8.01
CA ASP A 95 -13.68 15.10 -9.23
C ASP A 95 -13.30 16.57 -8.94
N PHE A 96 -12.16 17.03 -9.46
CA PHE A 96 -11.67 18.38 -9.22
C PHE A 96 -11.04 18.99 -10.48
N ASP A 97 -11.53 20.16 -10.87
CA ASP A 97 -10.94 20.98 -11.93
C ASP A 97 -9.98 22.02 -11.31
N PRO A 98 -8.65 21.85 -11.44
CA PRO A 98 -7.69 22.78 -10.85
C PRO A 98 -7.68 24.15 -11.53
N ALA A 99 -8.21 24.27 -12.77
CA ALA A 99 -8.26 25.54 -13.48
C ALA A 99 -9.35 26.46 -12.93
N SER A 100 -10.50 25.91 -12.51
CA SER A 100 -11.63 26.67 -11.97
C SER A 100 -11.83 26.53 -10.46
N GLY A 101 -11.11 25.62 -9.80
CA GLY A 101 -11.28 25.32 -8.37
C GLY A 101 -12.60 24.63 -8.05
N ARG A 102 -13.25 24.01 -9.03
CA ARG A 102 -14.58 23.37 -8.86
C ARG A 102 -14.43 21.90 -8.54
N THR A 103 -15.16 21.46 -7.52
CA THR A 103 -15.42 20.04 -7.29
C THR A 103 -16.67 19.60 -8.08
N MET A 104 -16.64 18.36 -8.57
CA MET A 104 -17.79 17.68 -9.16
C MET A 104 -17.92 16.31 -8.51
N ASN A 105 -19.09 15.69 -8.63
CA ASN A 105 -19.39 14.42 -7.96
C ASN A 105 -19.73 13.30 -8.95
N THR A 106 -19.35 13.41 -10.21
CA THR A 106 -19.65 12.42 -11.25
C THR A 106 -19.11 11.04 -10.87
N SER A 107 -17.84 10.94 -10.45
CA SER A 107 -17.21 9.66 -10.07
C SER A 107 -17.84 9.09 -8.79
N SER A 108 -17.93 9.90 -7.73
CA SER A 108 -18.57 9.49 -6.48
C SER A 108 -20.06 9.14 -6.62
N ARG A 109 -20.80 9.78 -7.54
CA ARG A 109 -22.20 9.48 -7.79
C ARG A 109 -22.38 8.10 -8.40
N ALA A 110 -21.47 7.67 -9.29
CA ALA A 110 -21.51 6.31 -9.83
C ALA A 110 -21.39 5.24 -8.73
N LEU A 111 -20.54 5.47 -7.71
CA LEU A 111 -20.43 4.62 -6.53
C LEU A 111 -21.71 4.64 -5.68
N ILE A 112 -22.24 5.84 -5.39
CA ILE A 112 -23.48 6.02 -4.61
C ILE A 112 -24.67 5.33 -5.27
N ASP A 113 -24.85 5.55 -6.57
CA ASP A 113 -25.97 5.01 -7.32
C ASP A 113 -25.91 3.49 -7.39
N TYR A 114 -24.71 2.92 -7.60
CA TYR A 114 -24.50 1.48 -7.54
C TYR A 114 -24.78 0.90 -6.16
N ALA A 115 -24.26 1.52 -5.09
CA ALA A 115 -24.49 1.06 -3.72
C ALA A 115 -26.00 1.08 -3.37
N LYS A 116 -26.71 2.14 -3.76
CA LYS A 116 -28.15 2.26 -3.54
C LYS A 116 -28.95 1.28 -4.40
N SER A 117 -28.59 1.07 -5.68
CA SER A 117 -29.31 0.15 -6.56
C SER A 117 -29.19 -1.31 -6.13
N GLU A 118 -28.05 -1.68 -5.56
CA GLU A 118 -27.78 -3.03 -5.05
C GLU A 118 -28.21 -3.23 -3.58
N SER A 119 -28.73 -2.17 -2.95
CA SER A 119 -29.07 -2.11 -1.52
C SER A 119 -27.89 -2.54 -0.63
N LEU A 120 -26.69 -2.02 -0.92
CA LEU A 120 -25.49 -2.32 -0.15
C LEU A 120 -25.48 -1.58 1.19
N GLU A 121 -24.89 -2.23 2.18
CA GLU A 121 -24.56 -1.67 3.48
C GLU A 121 -23.07 -1.33 3.48
N VAL A 122 -22.73 -0.04 3.32
CA VAL A 122 -21.33 0.41 3.34
C VAL A 122 -20.83 0.41 4.78
N GLN A 123 -19.93 -0.53 5.09
CA GLN A 123 -19.32 -0.64 6.42
C GLN A 123 -18.00 0.13 6.50
N TRP A 124 -17.26 0.19 5.39
CA TRP A 124 -15.94 0.81 5.33
C TRP A 124 -15.76 1.69 4.10
N LEU A 125 -15.13 2.83 4.31
CA LEU A 125 -14.53 3.70 3.30
C LEU A 125 -13.02 3.64 3.54
N LEU A 126 -12.29 2.96 2.67
CA LEU A 126 -10.89 2.64 2.89
C LEU A 126 -9.99 3.46 1.96
N GLU A 127 -8.95 4.05 2.52
CA GLU A 127 -7.90 4.73 1.76
C GLU A 127 -6.61 3.92 1.86
N THR A 128 -6.08 3.46 0.73
CA THR A 128 -4.80 2.74 0.69
C THR A 128 -3.65 3.65 1.11
N HIS A 129 -3.74 4.94 0.82
CA HIS A 129 -2.78 5.96 1.22
C HIS A 129 -3.38 7.37 1.10
N ALA A 130 -2.62 8.40 1.50
CA ALA A 130 -2.98 9.78 1.20
C ALA A 130 -2.64 10.10 -0.26
N HIS A 131 -3.64 10.04 -1.14
CA HIS A 131 -3.46 10.22 -2.58
C HIS A 131 -2.95 11.61 -2.96
N ALA A 132 -2.13 11.65 -4.01
CA ALA A 132 -1.49 12.87 -4.53
C ALA A 132 -1.99 13.26 -5.94
N ASP A 133 -2.90 12.49 -6.50
CA ASP A 133 -3.35 12.59 -7.89
C ASP A 133 -4.86 12.87 -7.99
N HIS A 134 -5.63 12.60 -6.92
CA HIS A 134 -7.06 12.89 -6.83
C HIS A 134 -7.48 13.30 -5.41
N LEU A 135 -8.63 13.96 -5.27
CA LEU A 135 -9.24 14.25 -3.96
C LEU A 135 -10.12 13.06 -3.56
N SER A 136 -10.07 12.66 -2.29
CA SER A 136 -10.95 11.61 -1.77
C SER A 136 -12.41 12.08 -1.67
N ALA A 137 -13.35 11.26 -2.11
CA ALA A 137 -14.79 11.46 -1.93
C ALA A 137 -15.33 10.88 -0.61
N ALA A 138 -14.47 10.36 0.29
CA ALA A 138 -14.92 9.66 1.49
C ALA A 138 -15.95 10.42 2.33
N PRO A 139 -15.83 11.74 2.61
CA PRO A 139 -16.85 12.46 3.36
C PRO A 139 -18.22 12.52 2.67
N LEU A 140 -18.23 12.65 1.34
CA LEU A 140 -19.47 12.66 0.56
C LEU A 140 -20.13 11.29 0.59
N LEU A 141 -19.35 10.22 0.39
CA LEU A 141 -19.84 8.85 0.50
C LEU A 141 -20.36 8.56 1.91
N GLN A 142 -19.65 8.99 2.95
CA GLN A 142 -20.03 8.78 4.34
C GLN A 142 -21.37 9.45 4.67
N ALA A 143 -21.58 10.67 4.17
CA ALA A 143 -22.84 11.39 4.36
C ALA A 143 -24.03 10.72 3.65
N GLU A 144 -23.80 10.07 2.50
CA GLU A 144 -24.85 9.50 1.65
C GLU A 144 -25.13 8.01 1.92
N LEU A 145 -24.13 7.28 2.42
CA LEU A 145 -24.15 5.81 2.53
C LEU A 145 -23.77 5.31 3.94
N GLY A 146 -23.20 6.16 4.80
CA GLY A 146 -22.62 5.75 6.07
C GLY A 146 -21.23 5.11 5.92
N GLY A 147 -20.89 4.20 6.83
CA GLY A 147 -19.59 3.54 6.89
C GLY A 147 -18.54 4.31 7.70
N GLN A 148 -17.45 3.62 8.02
CA GLN A 148 -16.31 4.17 8.76
C GLN A 148 -15.15 4.47 7.81
N LEU A 149 -14.63 5.69 7.85
CA LEU A 149 -13.46 6.09 7.09
C LEU A 149 -12.18 5.62 7.78
N ALA A 150 -11.38 4.83 7.07
CA ALA A 150 -10.15 4.25 7.60
C ALA A 150 -8.93 4.46 6.69
N ILE A 151 -7.77 4.61 7.32
CA ILE A 151 -6.46 4.77 6.66
C ILE A 151 -5.35 4.18 7.53
N GLY A 152 -4.13 4.06 7.01
CA GLY A 152 -2.96 3.69 7.79
C GLY A 152 -2.61 4.72 8.87
N ARG A 153 -2.25 4.24 10.07
CA ARG A 153 -1.86 5.05 11.23
C ARG A 153 -0.75 6.07 10.92
N GLU A 154 0.17 5.70 10.02
CA GLU A 154 1.26 6.56 9.56
C GLU A 154 0.79 7.78 8.75
N ILE A 155 -0.52 7.96 8.52
CA ILE A 155 -1.10 9.23 8.05
C ILE A 155 -0.66 10.40 8.94
N ILE A 156 -0.44 10.16 10.23
CA ILE A 156 0.09 11.15 11.18
C ILE A 156 1.38 11.79 10.63
N ARG A 157 2.30 11.01 10.07
CA ARG A 157 3.55 11.52 9.49
C ARG A 157 3.29 12.39 8.26
N VAL A 158 2.31 12.01 7.44
CA VAL A 158 1.87 12.83 6.29
C VAL A 158 1.28 14.16 6.78
N GLN A 159 0.43 14.14 7.81
CA GLN A 159 -0.15 15.34 8.42
C GLN A 159 0.91 16.25 9.05
N GLU A 160 1.94 15.68 9.67
CA GLU A 160 3.07 16.44 10.23
C GLU A 160 3.85 17.21 9.16
N VAL A 161 4.18 16.54 8.06
CA VAL A 161 4.93 17.12 6.94
C VAL A 161 4.07 18.15 6.20
N PHE A 162 2.92 17.73 5.70
CA PHE A 162 2.08 18.57 4.86
C PHE A 162 1.33 19.65 5.64
N GLY A 163 1.04 19.43 6.92
CA GLY A 163 0.54 20.48 7.81
C GLY A 163 1.52 21.65 7.93
N LYS A 164 2.83 21.42 7.86
CA LYS A 164 3.85 22.49 7.79
C LYS A 164 3.90 23.12 6.40
N ILE A 165 3.93 22.31 5.34
CA ILE A 165 3.99 22.77 3.93
C ILE A 165 2.82 23.71 3.60
N PHE A 166 1.60 23.33 3.97
CA PHE A 166 0.42 24.15 3.70
C PHE A 166 0.18 25.23 4.76
N ASN A 167 1.05 25.34 5.77
CA ASN A 167 0.87 26.21 6.93
C ASN A 167 -0.58 26.10 7.47
N ALA A 168 -0.97 24.89 7.86
CA ALA A 168 -2.34 24.53 8.23
C ALA A 168 -2.75 25.01 9.64
N GLY A 169 -1.90 25.79 10.31
CA GLY A 169 -2.13 26.27 11.68
C GLY A 169 -2.14 25.14 12.73
N THR A 170 -2.61 25.48 13.92
CA THR A 170 -2.75 24.59 15.08
C THR A 170 -4.15 23.98 15.21
N GLU A 171 -5.14 24.51 14.50
CA GLU A 171 -6.50 23.97 14.48
C GLU A 171 -6.58 22.64 13.71
N PHE A 172 -5.71 22.46 12.71
CA PHE A 172 -5.54 21.17 12.05
C PHE A 172 -4.75 20.22 12.96
N GLN A 173 -5.48 19.30 13.60
CA GLN A 173 -4.89 18.22 14.39
C GLN A 173 -4.05 17.29 13.50
N ARG A 174 -2.93 16.81 14.03
CA ARG A 174 -1.97 15.96 13.30
C ARG A 174 -1.80 14.63 14.01
N ASP A 175 -2.93 14.05 14.41
CA ASP A 175 -3.04 12.83 15.19
C ASP A 175 -3.93 11.78 14.50
N GLY A 176 -4.33 12.04 13.24
CA GLY A 176 -5.22 11.19 12.47
C GLY A 176 -6.69 11.19 12.92
N SER A 177 -7.09 12.06 13.86
CA SER A 177 -8.47 12.13 14.39
C SER A 177 -9.56 12.48 13.36
N GLN A 178 -9.16 12.83 12.13
CA GLN A 178 -10.08 13.05 11.01
C GLN A 178 -10.62 11.76 10.40
N PHE A 179 -10.02 10.61 10.73
CA PHE A 179 -10.39 9.29 10.28
C PHE A 179 -11.03 8.52 11.44
N ASP A 180 -12.04 7.71 11.16
CA ASP A 180 -12.73 6.92 12.18
C ASP A 180 -11.86 5.75 12.68
N GLN A 181 -10.99 5.23 11.81
CA GLN A 181 -10.09 4.11 12.13
C GLN A 181 -8.68 4.33 11.56
N LEU A 182 -7.67 4.16 12.42
CA LEU A 182 -6.26 4.15 12.05
C LEU A 182 -5.70 2.73 12.14
N PHE A 183 -5.39 2.13 10.99
CA PHE A 183 -4.89 0.77 10.92
C PHE A 183 -3.37 0.69 11.06
N GLN A 184 -2.90 -0.33 11.77
CA GLN A 184 -1.52 -0.77 11.86
C GLN A 184 -1.29 -2.07 11.09
N ASP A 185 -0.02 -2.43 10.91
CA ASP A 185 0.33 -3.70 10.27
C ASP A 185 -0.26 -4.91 11.03
N GLY A 186 -0.98 -5.75 10.31
CA GLY A 186 -1.62 -6.95 10.86
C GLY A 186 -2.98 -6.73 11.52
N ASP A 187 -3.47 -5.48 11.60
CA ASP A 187 -4.82 -5.23 12.07
C ASP A 187 -5.83 -6.00 11.22
N ARG A 188 -6.92 -6.41 11.87
CA ARG A 188 -7.99 -7.22 11.26
C ARG A 188 -9.32 -6.51 11.39
N PHE A 189 -10.14 -6.69 10.37
CA PHE A 189 -11.50 -6.17 10.33
C PHE A 189 -12.37 -7.11 9.49
N LYS A 190 -13.66 -6.80 9.41
CA LYS A 190 -14.64 -7.58 8.64
C LYS A 190 -15.45 -6.71 7.71
N ILE A 191 -15.89 -7.33 6.61
CA ILE A 191 -16.94 -6.81 5.74
C ILE A 191 -18.01 -7.90 5.70
N GLY A 192 -19.08 -7.74 6.48
CA GLY A 192 -20.03 -8.83 6.73
C GLY A 192 -19.31 -10.07 7.28
N ASN A 193 -19.34 -11.17 6.50
CA ASN A 193 -18.67 -12.42 6.83
C ASN A 193 -17.26 -12.57 6.26
N LEU A 194 -16.79 -11.62 5.44
CA LEU A 194 -15.43 -11.64 4.91
C LEU A 194 -14.42 -11.26 6.00
N GLU A 195 -13.38 -12.08 6.16
CA GLU A 195 -12.20 -11.75 6.96
C GLU A 195 -11.27 -10.86 6.15
N ALA A 196 -10.79 -9.78 6.76
CA ALA A 196 -9.83 -8.87 6.17
C ALA A 196 -8.67 -8.56 7.11
N THR A 197 -7.51 -8.29 6.54
CA THR A 197 -6.34 -7.80 7.28
C THR A 197 -5.59 -6.74 6.50
N VAL A 198 -4.82 -5.94 7.24
CA VAL A 198 -4.02 -4.85 6.71
C VAL A 198 -2.55 -5.24 6.72
N LEU A 199 -1.83 -4.94 5.64
CA LEU A 199 -0.37 -5.01 5.59
C LEU A 199 0.17 -3.59 5.37
N HIS A 200 1.05 -3.12 6.25
CA HIS A 200 1.80 -1.89 6.03
C HIS A 200 2.86 -2.11 4.95
N VAL A 201 2.77 -1.32 3.88
CA VAL A 201 3.59 -1.46 2.66
C VAL A 201 4.15 -0.09 2.23
N PRO A 202 4.95 0.55 3.08
CA PRO A 202 5.47 1.88 2.79
C PRO A 202 6.43 1.89 1.60
N GLY A 203 6.72 3.08 1.09
CA GLY A 203 7.77 3.29 0.09
C GLY A 203 7.35 4.27 -0.99
N HIS A 204 6.11 4.17 -1.48
CA HIS A 204 5.50 5.23 -2.27
C HIS A 204 5.18 6.44 -1.39
N THR A 205 4.49 6.19 -0.28
CA THR A 205 4.38 7.10 0.86
C THR A 205 4.72 6.32 2.14
N PRO A 206 5.03 6.99 3.28
CA PRO A 206 5.22 6.30 4.55
C PRO A 206 3.95 5.63 5.09
N ALA A 207 2.76 6.01 4.58
CA ALA A 207 1.47 5.59 5.10
C ALA A 207 0.75 4.53 4.26
N CYS A 208 1.37 4.03 3.19
CA CYS A 208 0.75 3.06 2.29
C CYS A 208 0.38 1.75 3.01
N LEU A 209 -0.85 1.32 2.78
CA LEU A 209 -1.38 0.03 3.20
C LEU A 209 -1.73 -0.82 1.98
N ALA A 210 -1.69 -2.14 2.18
CA ALA A 210 -2.36 -3.10 1.36
C ALA A 210 -3.49 -3.76 2.15
N TYR A 211 -4.69 -3.77 1.60
CA TYR A 211 -5.81 -4.50 2.18
C TYR A 211 -5.86 -5.91 1.58
N VAL A 212 -5.95 -6.93 2.43
CA VAL A 212 -6.17 -8.33 2.03
C VAL A 212 -7.56 -8.74 2.50
N ILE A 213 -8.48 -8.98 1.56
CA ILE A 213 -9.89 -9.26 1.82
C ILE A 213 -10.25 -10.53 1.05
N GLY A 214 -10.43 -11.65 1.76
CA GLY A 214 -10.60 -12.95 1.09
C GLY A 214 -9.43 -13.29 0.17
N ASP A 215 -9.68 -13.48 -1.12
CA ASP A 215 -8.66 -13.76 -2.14
C ASP A 215 -8.13 -12.51 -2.85
N ALA A 216 -8.60 -11.31 -2.48
CA ALA A 216 -8.28 -10.05 -3.12
C ALA A 216 -7.28 -9.22 -2.31
N VAL A 217 -6.28 -8.66 -2.98
CA VAL A 217 -5.26 -7.77 -2.43
C VAL A 217 -5.35 -6.42 -3.12
N PHE A 218 -5.45 -5.34 -2.35
CA PHE A 218 -5.49 -3.96 -2.84
C PHE A 218 -4.19 -3.28 -2.40
N PRO A 219 -3.14 -3.25 -3.23
CA PRO A 219 -1.81 -2.82 -2.81
C PRO A 219 -1.62 -1.30 -2.82
N GLY A 220 -2.66 -0.52 -3.14
CA GLY A 220 -2.53 0.90 -3.42
C GLY A 220 -1.50 1.16 -4.53
N ASP A 221 -0.83 2.31 -4.45
CA ASP A 221 0.32 2.65 -5.31
C ASP A 221 1.62 1.99 -4.83
N THR A 222 1.61 0.67 -4.67
CA THR A 222 2.83 -0.13 -4.46
C THR A 222 3.26 -0.81 -5.76
N LEU A 223 2.29 -1.42 -6.46
CA LEU A 223 2.45 -2.13 -7.72
C LEU A 223 1.44 -1.59 -8.73
N PHE A 224 1.84 -1.50 -9.99
CA PHE A 224 0.93 -1.35 -11.12
C PHE A 224 0.81 -2.66 -11.87
N MET A 225 0.02 -2.70 -12.95
CA MET A 225 -0.01 -3.86 -13.85
C MET A 225 1.41 -4.32 -14.22
N PRO A 226 1.66 -5.65 -14.36
CA PRO A 226 3.03 -6.16 -14.54
C PRO A 226 3.81 -5.50 -15.69
N ASP A 227 3.10 -5.12 -16.75
CA ASP A 227 3.64 -4.46 -17.94
C ASP A 227 3.98 -2.97 -17.74
N TYR A 228 3.49 -2.35 -16.67
CA TYR A 228 3.74 -0.95 -16.32
C TYR A 228 4.73 -0.80 -15.14
N GLY A 229 4.79 -1.79 -14.25
CA GLY A 229 5.81 -1.87 -13.21
C GLY A 229 5.36 -1.37 -11.83
N THR A 230 5.95 -0.27 -11.37
CA THR A 230 5.84 0.19 -9.97
C THR A 230 5.64 1.70 -9.86
N ALA A 231 5.07 2.11 -8.72
CA ALA A 231 4.88 3.51 -8.36
C ALA A 231 6.21 4.26 -8.13
N ARG A 232 6.13 5.59 -8.15
CA ARG A 232 7.22 6.52 -7.81
C ARG A 232 7.48 6.57 -6.30
N CYS A 233 8.67 6.99 -5.88
CA CYS A 233 9.11 7.05 -4.48
C CYS A 233 9.66 8.41 -4.04
N ASP A 234 9.48 9.45 -4.84
CA ASP A 234 10.04 10.79 -4.62
C ASP A 234 9.09 11.76 -3.89
N PHE A 235 7.94 11.28 -3.42
CA PHE A 235 7.11 12.04 -2.48
C PHE A 235 7.85 12.25 -1.15
N PRO A 236 7.52 13.30 -0.37
CA PRO A 236 8.07 13.47 0.98
C PRO A 236 7.89 12.23 1.86
N GLY A 237 9.00 11.55 2.16
CA GLY A 237 9.04 10.31 2.95
C GLY A 237 8.91 9.02 2.15
N GLY A 238 8.80 9.09 0.82
CA GLY A 238 8.97 7.94 -0.07
C GLY A 238 10.43 7.47 -0.11
N ASP A 239 10.62 6.18 -0.39
CA ASP A 239 11.93 5.54 -0.46
C ASP A 239 11.85 4.27 -1.32
N ALA A 240 12.66 4.21 -2.38
CA ALA A 240 12.68 3.10 -3.33
C ALA A 240 13.11 1.79 -2.66
N ARG A 241 14.01 1.84 -1.67
CA ARG A 241 14.48 0.63 -0.99
C ARG A 241 13.38 0.04 -0.10
N THR A 242 12.64 0.90 0.59
CA THR A 242 11.47 0.55 1.37
C THR A 242 10.37 -0.01 0.46
N LEU A 243 10.09 0.65 -0.67
CA LEU A 243 9.11 0.15 -1.65
C LEU A 243 9.46 -1.25 -2.13
N TYR A 244 10.73 -1.50 -2.48
CA TYR A 244 11.18 -2.83 -2.91
C TYR A 244 10.89 -3.90 -1.86
N ARG A 245 11.17 -3.63 -0.58
CA ARG A 245 10.91 -4.57 0.52
C ARG A 245 9.43 -4.83 0.70
N SER A 246 8.60 -3.80 0.59
CA SER A 246 7.14 -3.93 0.61
C SER A 246 6.61 -4.73 -0.57
N ILE A 247 7.14 -4.53 -1.78
CA ILE A 247 6.83 -5.37 -2.94
C ILE A 247 7.24 -6.82 -2.67
N ARG A 248 8.47 -7.06 -2.17
CA ARG A 248 8.94 -8.42 -1.87
C ARG A 248 8.06 -9.10 -0.84
N ARG A 249 7.65 -8.39 0.21
CA ARG A 249 6.69 -8.85 1.21
C ARG A 249 5.35 -9.24 0.56
N LEU A 250 4.74 -8.37 -0.24
CA LEU A 250 3.47 -8.68 -0.92
C LEU A 250 3.59 -9.86 -1.90
N THR A 251 4.71 -9.96 -2.61
CA THR A 251 4.94 -11.06 -3.56
C THR A 251 5.19 -12.41 -2.89
N GLN A 252 5.24 -12.51 -1.55
CA GLN A 252 5.26 -13.79 -0.82
C GLN A 252 3.85 -14.35 -0.53
N LEU A 253 2.79 -13.58 -0.79
CA LEU A 253 1.42 -14.08 -0.73
C LEU A 253 1.18 -15.21 -1.75
N PRO A 254 0.11 -16.02 -1.62
CA PRO A 254 -0.22 -17.08 -2.57
C PRO A 254 -0.37 -16.55 -4.01
N ASP A 255 0.15 -17.28 -4.99
CA ASP A 255 0.29 -16.85 -6.38
C ASP A 255 -1.05 -16.55 -7.06
N GLU A 256 -2.09 -17.28 -6.68
CA GLU A 256 -3.45 -17.19 -7.17
C GLU A 256 -4.22 -15.98 -6.61
N ALA A 257 -3.70 -15.30 -5.58
CA ALA A 257 -4.39 -14.16 -5.00
C ALA A 257 -4.52 -13.05 -6.05
N ARG A 258 -5.74 -12.54 -6.22
CA ARG A 258 -6.04 -11.45 -7.15
C ARG A 258 -5.51 -10.15 -6.57
N MET A 259 -4.88 -9.33 -7.40
CA MET A 259 -4.45 -7.99 -7.03
C MET A 259 -5.21 -6.94 -7.84
N PHE A 260 -5.77 -5.95 -7.13
CA PHE A 260 -6.59 -4.88 -7.70
C PHE A 260 -5.86 -3.54 -7.61
N MET A 261 -5.48 -2.98 -8.76
CA MET A 261 -4.60 -1.81 -8.85
C MET A 261 -5.33 -0.50 -8.57
N CYS A 262 -4.66 0.42 -7.88
CA CYS A 262 -5.18 1.77 -7.60
C CYS A 262 -5.22 2.65 -8.87
N HIS A 263 -4.29 2.45 -9.81
CA HIS A 263 -4.22 3.19 -11.06
C HIS A 263 -3.87 2.30 -12.25
N ASP A 264 -4.29 2.73 -13.44
CA ASP A 264 -3.76 2.21 -14.70
C ASP A 264 -3.59 3.30 -15.75
N TYR A 265 -2.36 3.45 -16.23
CA TYR A 265 -1.95 4.49 -17.18
C TYR A 265 -1.77 3.94 -18.60
N LYS A 266 -2.11 2.66 -18.83
CA LYS A 266 -1.74 1.85 -19.99
C LYS A 266 -0.23 1.64 -20.11
N ALA A 267 0.17 0.44 -20.47
CA ALA A 267 1.55 0.14 -20.82
C ALA A 267 1.80 0.37 -22.32
N PRO A 268 3.06 0.63 -22.74
CA PRO A 268 3.40 0.66 -24.16
C PRO A 268 2.93 -0.61 -24.88
N GLY A 269 2.09 -0.44 -25.91
CA GLY A 269 1.51 -1.55 -26.67
C GLY A 269 0.21 -2.13 -26.12
N ARG A 270 -0.38 -1.53 -25.07
CA ARG A 270 -1.69 -1.89 -24.54
C ARG A 270 -2.67 -0.72 -24.70
N ASP A 271 -3.76 -0.95 -25.42
CA ASP A 271 -4.79 0.07 -25.70
C ASP A 271 -5.95 0.06 -24.70
N ASP A 272 -6.10 -1.02 -23.93
CA ASP A 272 -7.16 -1.20 -22.94
C ASP A 272 -6.66 -0.94 -21.51
N TYR A 273 -7.53 -0.36 -20.68
CA TYR A 273 -7.24 -0.23 -19.25
C TYR A 273 -7.39 -1.59 -18.53
N ALA A 274 -6.53 -1.84 -17.55
CA ALA A 274 -6.55 -3.06 -16.75
C ALA A 274 -6.14 -2.77 -15.31
N TRP A 275 -6.84 -3.39 -14.35
CA TRP A 275 -6.61 -3.18 -12.93
C TRP A 275 -6.68 -4.46 -12.11
N GLU A 276 -6.75 -5.63 -12.77
CA GLU A 276 -6.76 -6.93 -12.10
C GLU A 276 -5.60 -7.78 -12.63
N THR A 277 -4.80 -8.30 -11.71
CA THR A 277 -3.69 -9.23 -11.95
C THR A 277 -3.60 -10.23 -10.80
N THR A 278 -2.51 -10.99 -10.68
CA THR A 278 -2.29 -11.88 -9.53
C THR A 278 -0.92 -11.67 -8.91
N VAL A 279 -0.75 -12.14 -7.67
CA VAL A 279 0.56 -12.16 -7.00
C VAL A 279 1.59 -12.89 -7.86
N GLY A 280 1.24 -14.05 -8.41
CA GLY A 280 2.13 -14.83 -9.27
C GLY A 280 2.49 -14.10 -10.56
N ALA A 281 1.53 -13.43 -11.20
CA ALA A 281 1.78 -12.62 -12.39
C ALA A 281 2.71 -11.43 -12.10
N GLN A 282 2.56 -10.78 -10.93
CA GLN A 282 3.48 -9.73 -10.49
C GLN A 282 4.87 -10.28 -10.21
N ARG A 283 4.98 -11.37 -9.44
CA ARG A 283 6.26 -12.00 -9.09
C ARG A 283 7.04 -12.38 -10.34
N ASN A 284 6.38 -12.91 -11.36
CA ASN A 284 7.07 -13.41 -12.56
C ASN A 284 7.21 -12.36 -13.67
N GLY A 285 6.24 -11.46 -13.81
CA GLY A 285 6.08 -10.61 -14.99
C GLY A 285 6.36 -9.13 -14.79
N ASN A 286 6.42 -8.63 -13.55
CA ASN A 286 6.57 -7.19 -13.32
C ASN A 286 7.89 -6.65 -13.91
N ILE A 287 7.80 -5.70 -14.83
CA ILE A 287 8.96 -5.20 -15.59
C ILE A 287 10.00 -4.50 -14.72
N HIS A 288 9.63 -4.04 -13.52
CA HIS A 288 10.51 -3.35 -12.58
C HIS A 288 10.98 -4.25 -11.43
N ALA A 289 10.13 -5.16 -10.94
CA ALA A 289 10.34 -5.84 -9.66
C ALA A 289 10.08 -7.36 -9.67
N ARG A 290 10.04 -8.00 -10.86
CA ARG A 290 9.95 -9.46 -10.95
C ARG A 290 11.06 -10.18 -10.17
N GLU A 291 10.85 -11.46 -9.93
CA GLU A 291 11.85 -12.35 -9.35
C GLU A 291 13.15 -12.32 -10.19
N GLY A 292 14.29 -12.31 -9.50
CA GLY A 292 15.60 -12.12 -10.09
C GLY A 292 16.11 -10.67 -10.11
N VAL A 293 15.24 -9.65 -10.03
CA VAL A 293 15.69 -8.25 -9.83
C VAL A 293 16.17 -8.06 -8.39
N THR A 294 17.38 -7.54 -8.20
CA THR A 294 17.94 -7.27 -6.86
C THR A 294 17.44 -5.95 -6.28
N GLU A 295 17.58 -5.77 -4.95
CA GLU A 295 17.20 -4.51 -4.27
C GLU A 295 17.96 -3.31 -4.85
N ASP A 296 19.25 -3.46 -5.12
CA ASP A 296 20.08 -2.37 -5.64
C ASP A 296 19.77 -2.02 -7.11
N GLU A 297 19.47 -3.02 -7.95
CA GLU A 297 19.00 -2.79 -9.33
C GLU A 297 17.66 -2.03 -9.34
N PHE A 298 16.72 -2.45 -8.48
CA PHE A 298 15.43 -1.76 -8.34
C PHE A 298 15.61 -0.32 -7.88
N VAL A 299 16.38 -0.10 -6.80
CA VAL A 299 16.59 1.24 -6.23
C VAL A 299 17.23 2.16 -7.25
N LYS A 300 18.25 1.68 -7.98
CA LYS A 300 18.87 2.45 -9.05
C LYS A 300 17.86 2.84 -10.13
N MET A 301 17.15 1.86 -10.69
CA MET A 301 16.14 2.08 -11.73
C MET A 301 15.05 3.06 -11.27
N ARG A 302 14.53 2.86 -10.05
CA ARG A 302 13.43 3.67 -9.51
C ARG A 302 13.85 5.12 -9.31
N ASN A 303 15.03 5.36 -8.73
CA ASN A 303 15.56 6.70 -8.50
C ASN A 303 15.88 7.43 -9.83
N GLU A 304 16.48 6.72 -10.80
CA GLU A 304 16.73 7.26 -12.13
C GLU A 304 15.43 7.63 -12.84
N ARG A 305 14.40 6.79 -12.72
CA ARG A 305 13.07 7.06 -13.29
C ARG A 305 12.38 8.24 -12.60
N ASP A 306 12.38 8.28 -11.27
CA ASP A 306 11.73 9.35 -10.50
C ASP A 306 12.31 10.73 -10.83
N ALA A 307 13.63 10.82 -11.02
CA ALA A 307 14.30 12.06 -11.44
C ALA A 307 13.83 12.60 -12.82
N THR A 308 13.13 11.80 -13.62
CA THR A 308 12.58 12.21 -14.93
C THR A 308 11.09 12.56 -14.89
N LEU A 309 10.40 12.29 -13.78
CA LEU A 309 8.96 12.48 -13.68
C LEU A 309 8.60 13.91 -13.29
N ALA A 310 7.58 14.46 -13.95
CA ALA A 310 6.95 15.69 -13.49
C ALA A 310 6.14 15.44 -12.20
N MET A 311 5.88 16.50 -11.45
CA MET A 311 4.95 16.45 -10.32
C MET A 311 3.53 16.07 -10.79
N PRO A 312 2.77 15.26 -10.03
CA PRO A 312 1.37 15.02 -10.35
C PRO A 312 0.59 16.32 -10.41
N LYS A 313 -0.32 16.45 -11.39
CA LYS A 313 -1.05 17.69 -11.64
C LYS A 313 -1.86 18.17 -10.44
N LEU A 314 -2.38 17.24 -9.64
CA LEU A 314 -3.24 17.53 -8.50
C LEU A 314 -2.55 17.38 -7.14
N ILE A 315 -1.23 17.22 -7.06
CA ILE A 315 -0.55 16.97 -5.77
C ILE A 315 -0.88 17.98 -4.68
N LEU A 316 -0.85 19.28 -5.01
CA LEU A 316 -1.10 20.31 -4.02
C LEU A 316 -2.58 20.33 -3.59
N PRO A 317 -3.57 20.32 -4.52
CA PRO A 317 -4.98 20.12 -4.16
C PRO A 317 -5.27 18.84 -3.36
N SER A 318 -4.79 17.69 -3.84
CA SER A 318 -5.12 16.38 -3.30
C SER A 318 -4.58 16.21 -1.90
N VAL A 319 -3.28 16.41 -1.68
CA VAL A 319 -2.67 16.08 -0.39
C VAL A 319 -3.24 16.93 0.75
N GLN A 320 -3.53 18.22 0.51
CA GLN A 320 -4.11 19.05 1.55
C GLN A 320 -5.55 18.65 1.92
N VAL A 321 -6.31 18.09 0.99
CA VAL A 321 -7.67 17.58 1.25
C VAL A 321 -7.61 16.19 1.87
N ASN A 322 -6.77 15.31 1.34
CA ASN A 322 -6.68 13.91 1.75
C ASN A 322 -6.05 13.75 3.13
N MET A 323 -5.10 14.62 3.53
CA MET A 323 -4.58 14.64 4.91
C MET A 323 -5.66 15.00 5.96
N ARG A 324 -6.83 15.49 5.53
CA ARG A 324 -8.00 15.83 6.35
C ARG A 324 -9.13 14.81 6.22
N GLY A 325 -8.84 13.60 5.73
CA GLY A 325 -9.85 12.57 5.47
C GLY A 325 -10.84 12.97 4.36
N GLY A 326 -10.35 13.67 3.33
CA GLY A 326 -11.18 14.13 2.20
C GLY A 326 -11.95 15.42 2.44
N LYS A 327 -11.87 16.01 3.65
CA LYS A 327 -12.53 17.28 3.96
C LYS A 327 -11.77 18.45 3.35
N LEU A 328 -12.49 19.33 2.67
CA LEU A 328 -11.95 20.62 2.23
C LEU A 328 -11.49 21.46 3.44
N PRO A 329 -10.51 22.37 3.27
CA PRO A 329 -10.11 23.30 4.33
C PRO A 329 -11.32 24.07 4.90
N PRO A 330 -11.29 24.50 6.17
CA PRO A 330 -12.35 25.34 6.71
C PRO A 330 -12.52 26.60 5.87
N ALA A 331 -13.74 27.10 5.79
CA ALA A 331 -14.01 28.38 5.13
C ALA A 331 -13.36 29.53 5.91
N GLU A 332 -12.89 30.54 5.20
CA GLU A 332 -12.46 31.80 5.79
C GLU A 332 -13.68 32.66 6.21
N ASP A 333 -13.44 33.85 6.74
CA ASP A 333 -14.48 34.75 7.27
C ASP A 333 -15.54 35.18 6.23
N ASN A 334 -15.19 35.10 4.95
CA ASN A 334 -16.07 35.36 3.82
C ASN A 334 -16.94 34.16 3.40
N GLY A 335 -16.83 33.02 4.12
CA GLY A 335 -17.59 31.80 3.83
C GLY A 335 -17.05 30.98 2.66
N VAL A 336 -15.89 31.32 2.10
CA VAL A 336 -15.26 30.60 0.98
C VAL A 336 -14.13 29.71 1.49
N GLN A 337 -14.01 28.51 0.93
CA GLN A 337 -12.91 27.58 1.19
C GLN A 337 -11.80 27.79 0.16
N TYR A 338 -10.55 27.86 0.62
CA TYR A 338 -9.39 28.09 -0.24
C TYR A 338 -8.39 26.94 -0.15
N LEU A 339 -7.96 26.45 -1.30
CA LEU A 339 -6.78 25.59 -1.39
C LEU A 339 -5.53 26.46 -1.43
N LYS A 340 -4.51 26.08 -0.68
CA LYS A 340 -3.25 26.82 -0.60
C LYS A 340 -2.22 26.18 -1.52
N ILE A 341 -1.56 27.03 -2.32
CA ILE A 341 -0.47 26.64 -3.21
C ILE A 341 0.82 27.26 -2.66
N PRO A 342 1.71 26.48 -2.03
CA PRO A 342 2.98 27.01 -1.55
C PRO A 342 3.89 27.36 -2.74
N VAL A 343 4.43 28.57 -2.74
CA VAL A 343 5.30 29.07 -3.82
C VAL A 343 6.75 28.69 -3.54
N ASN A 344 7.40 28.03 -4.50
CA ASN A 344 8.82 27.61 -4.44
C ASN A 344 9.19 26.73 -3.23
N MET A 345 8.27 25.89 -2.77
CA MET A 345 8.51 25.03 -1.60
C MET A 345 8.68 23.54 -1.94
N LEU A 346 7.97 23.04 -2.94
CA LEU A 346 7.87 21.62 -3.26
C LEU A 346 8.65 21.25 -4.51
#